data_AF-A0A414QMQ3-F1
#
_entry.id   AF-A0A414QMQ3-F1
#
_cell.length_a   1.000
_cell.length_b   1.000
_cell.length_c   1.000
_cell.angle_alpha   90.00
_cell.angle_beta   90.00
_cell.angle_gamma   90.00
#
_symmetry.space_group_name_H-M   'P 1'
#
loop_
_entity.id
_entity.type
_entity.pdbx_description
1 polymer ?
#
loop_
_entity_poly.entity_id
_entity_poly.type
_entity_poly.pdbx_seq_one_letter_code
_entity_poly.pdbx_strand_id
1 'polypeptide(L)' 'MKICSFTRKEIEYLRKECNFTPTEMELFDLRSMDVPLELCAEKMNVSLSTVKRISRRINTKIIKVC' A
#
# COMPACT_ATOMS: atom_id res chain seq x y z
N MET A 1 -1.11 8.81 -4.86
CA MET A 1 -0.44 7.82 -5.74
C MET A 1 -1.39 6.65 -5.94
N LYS A 2 -1.67 6.27 -7.19
CA LYS A 2 -2.48 5.08 -7.50
C LYS A 2 -1.54 3.90 -7.71
N ILE A 3 -1.56 2.94 -6.78
CA ILE A 3 -0.65 1.78 -6.83
C ILE A 3 -1.06 0.79 -7.93
N CYS A 4 -2.37 0.68 -8.19
CA CYS A 4 -2.96 -0.08 -9.30
C CYS A 4 -2.53 0.38 -10.70
N SER A 5 -1.88 1.54 -10.83
CA SER A 5 -1.34 2.01 -12.12
C SER A 5 0.05 1.44 -12.43
N PHE A 6 0.74 0.84 -11.45
CA PHE A 6 2.02 0.18 -11.66
C PHE A 6 1.83 -1.18 -12.36
N THR A 7 2.79 -1.55 -13.18
CA THR A 7 2.84 -2.87 -13.82
C THR A 7 3.11 -3.96 -12.77
N ARG A 8 2.74 -5.21 -13.09
CA ARG A 8 2.99 -6.36 -12.21
C ARG A 8 4.47 -6.53 -11.83
N LYS A 9 5.39 -6.17 -12.73
CA LYS A 9 6.84 -6.20 -12.47
C LYS A 9 7.25 -5.14 -11.44
N GLU A 10 6.73 -3.93 -11.57
CA GLU A 10 6.98 -2.84 -10.61
C GLU A 10 6.39 -3.15 -9.24
N ILE A 11 5.16 -3.71 -9.18
CA ILE A 11 4.54 -4.14 -7.92
C ILE A 11 5.40 -5.19 -7.22
N GLU A 12 5.89 -6.19 -7.95
CA GLU A 12 6.75 -7.23 -7.38
C GLU A 12 8.11 -6.67 -6.92
N TYR A 13 8.69 -5.75 -7.69
CA TYR A 13 9.91 -5.04 -7.33
C TYR A 13 9.71 -4.24 -6.04
N LEU A 14 8.68 -3.40 -5.96
CA LEU A 14 8.35 -2.63 -4.77
C LEU A 14 8.10 -3.53 -3.56
N ARG A 15 7.45 -4.68 -3.73
CA ARG A 15 7.21 -5.65 -2.66
C ARG A 15 8.51 -6.25 -2.10
N LYS A 16 9.53 -6.45 -2.95
CA LYS A 16 10.83 -7.00 -2.57
C LYS A 16 11.76 -5.94 -1.98
N GLU A 17 11.81 -4.77 -2.59
CA GLU A 17 12.75 -3.71 -2.23
C GLU A 17 12.26 -2.81 -1.10
N CYS A 18 10.95 -2.52 -1.05
CA CYS A 18 10.41 -1.79 0.09
C CYS A 18 10.30 -2.74 1.28
N ASN A 19 11.03 -2.43 2.35
CA ASN A 19 10.92 -3.13 3.63
C ASN A 19 9.57 -2.83 4.32
N PHE A 20 8.48 -3.37 3.79
CA PHE A 20 7.11 -3.21 4.32
C PHE A 20 6.90 -4.08 5.56
N THR A 21 6.19 -3.54 6.56
CA THR A 21 5.66 -4.37 7.65
C THR A 21 4.48 -5.21 7.15
N PRO A 22 4.08 -6.29 7.85
CA PRO A 22 2.95 -7.11 7.44
C PRO A 22 1.66 -6.30 7.17
N THR A 23 1.37 -5.32 8.02
CA THR A 23 0.24 -4.40 7.87
C THR A 23 0.36 -3.47 6.65
N GLU A 24 1.57 -3.01 6.35
CA GLU A 24 1.82 -2.21 5.16
C GLU A 24 1.70 -3.04 3.89
N MET A 25 2.17 -4.30 3.91
CA MET A 25 2.07 -5.22 2.78
C MET A 25 0.60 -5.58 2.49
N GLU A 26 -0.21 -5.82 3.52
CA GLU A 26 -1.64 -6.05 3.36
C GLU A 26 -2.35 -4.85 2.72
N LEU A 27 -2.07 -3.63 3.20
CA LEU A 27 -2.64 -2.42 2.60
C LEU A 27 -2.14 -2.20 1.17
N PHE A 28 -0.87 -2.50 0.90
CA PHE A 28 -0.26 -2.38 -0.43
C PHE A 28 -0.92 -3.34 -1.42
N ASP A 29 -1.14 -4.59 -1.03
CA ASP A 29 -1.81 -5.60 -1.85
C ASP A 29 -3.27 -5.17 -2.17
N LEU A 30 -4.03 -4.71 -1.16
CA LEU A 30 -5.38 -4.17 -1.38
C LEU A 30 -5.37 -2.95 -2.32
N ARG A 31 -4.42 -2.03 -2.15
CA ARG A 31 -4.29 -0.85 -3.01
C ARG A 31 -3.81 -1.18 -4.42
N SER A 32 -3.10 -2.30 -4.61
CA SER A 32 -2.72 -2.80 -5.94
C SER A 32 -3.92 -3.33 -6.73
N MET A 33 -4.96 -3.80 -6.03
CA MET A 33 -6.23 -4.28 -6.60
C MET A 33 -7.26 -3.15 -6.84
N ASP A 34 -6.84 -1.88 -6.73
CA ASP A 34 -7.74 -0.71 -6.81
C ASP A 34 -8.84 -0.66 -5.75
N VAL A 35 -8.59 -1.26 -4.58
CA VAL A 35 -9.53 -1.15 -3.45
C VAL A 35 -9.44 0.27 -2.85
N PRO A 36 -10.59 0.93 -2.59
CA PRO A 36 -10.64 2.23 -1.94
C PRO A 36 -10.23 2.15 -0.46
N LEU A 37 -9.71 3.26 0.09
CA LEU A 37 -9.12 3.29 1.43
C LEU A 37 -10.13 2.99 2.54
N GLU A 38 -11.39 3.36 2.30
CA GLU A 38 -12.54 3.10 3.17
C GLU A 38 -12.73 1.60 3.35
N LEU A 39 -12.76 0.86 2.24
CA LEU A 39 -12.95 -0.58 2.24
C LEU A 39 -11.71 -1.32 2.76
N CYS A 40 -10.51 -0.76 2.53
CA CYS A 40 -9.30 -1.25 3.19
C CYS A 40 -9.38 -1.10 4.71
N ALA A 41 -9.93 0.02 5.21
CA ALA A 41 -10.08 0.26 6.65
C ALA A 41 -11.03 -0.74 7.30
N GLU A 42 -12.15 -1.04 6.63
CA GLU A 42 -13.09 -2.07 7.07
C GLU A 42 -12.45 -3.46 7.07
N LYS A 43 -11.77 -3.85 5.98
CA LYS A 43 -11.13 -5.18 5.85
C LYS A 43 -10.03 -5.39 6.89
N MET A 44 -9.21 -4.36 7.12
CA MET A 44 -8.10 -4.41 8.07
C MET A 44 -8.56 -4.16 9.52
N ASN A 45 -9.86 -3.92 9.75
CA ASN A 45 -10.45 -3.61 11.06
C ASN A 45 -9.74 -2.44 11.78
N VAL A 46 -9.38 -1.41 11.02
CA VAL A 46 -8.68 -0.21 11.54
C VAL A 46 -9.42 1.06 11.17
N SER A 47 -9.16 2.13 11.90
CA SER A 47 -9.73 3.43 11.56
C SER A 47 -9.19 3.97 10.22
N LEU A 48 -10.02 4.74 9.52
CA LEU A 48 -9.64 5.45 8.28
C LEU A 48 -8.38 6.32 8.46
N SER A 49 -8.21 6.95 9.62
CA SER A 49 -7.02 7.75 9.94
C SER A 49 -5.75 6.91 10.01
N THR A 50 -5.86 5.69 10.55
CA THR A 50 -4.74 4.72 10.61
C THR A 50 -4.35 4.27 9.22
N VAL A 51 -5.31 3.88 8.37
CA VAL A 51 -5.05 3.50 6.97
C VAL A 51 -4.38 4.64 6.20
N LYS A 52 -4.87 5.88 6.35
CA LYS A 52 -4.25 7.04 5.70
C LYS A 52 -2.79 7.25 6.14
N ARG A 53 -2.48 7.01 7.42
CA ARG A 53 -1.11 7.10 7.95
C ARG A 53 -0.21 6.00 7.36
N ILE A 54 -0.70 4.77 7.28
CA ILE A 54 0.02 3.63 6.67
C ILE A 54 0.24 3.89 5.18
N SER A 55 -0.79 4.34 4.46
CA SER A 55 -0.68 4.69 3.04
C SER A 55 0.36 5.78 2.78
N ARG A 56 0.46 6.81 3.63
CA ARG A 56 1.53 7.81 3.55
C ARG A 56 2.91 7.18 3.72
N ARG A 57 3.10 6.29 4.72
CA ARG A 57 4.38 5.58 4.93
C ARG A 57 4.77 4.73 3.73
N ILE A 58 3.82 3.97 3.17
CA ILE A 58 4.02 3.18 1.95
C ILE A 58 4.49 4.07 0.81
N ASN A 59 3.77 5.17 0.53
CA ASN A 59 4.14 6.11 -0.53
C ASN A 59 5.55 6.69 -0.31
N THR A 60 5.92 7.04 0.93
CA THR A 60 7.27 7.53 1.25
C THR A 60 8.33 6.47 0.99
N LYS A 61 8.06 5.19 1.25
CA LYS A 61 9.00 4.10 0.93
C LYS A 61 9.13 3.91 -0.57
N ILE A 62 8.02 3.90 -1.30
CA ILE A 62 8.02 3.80 -2.77
C ILE A 62 8.81 4.94 -3.40
N ILE A 63 8.61 6.19 -2.95
CA ILE A 63 9.34 7.38 -3.45
C ILE A 63 10.84 7.32 -3.14
N LYS A 64 11.28 6.53 -2.15
CA LYS A 64 12.72 6.34 -1.86
C LYS A 64 13.37 5.28 -2.75
N VAL A 65 12.56 4.36 -3.29
CA VAL A 65 13.02 3.20 -4.08
C VAL A 65 12.88 3.47 -5.57
N CYS A 66 11.86 4.22 -5.99
CA CYS A 66 11.74 4.81 -7.33
C CYS A 66 12.59 6.08 -7.44
#